data_AF-A0A954A357-F1
#
_entry.id   AF-A0A954A357-F1
#
_cell.length_a   1.000
_cell.length_b   1.000
_cell.length_c   1.000
_cell.angle_alpha   90.00
_cell.angle_beta   90.00
_cell.angle_gamma   90.00
#
_symmetry.space_group_name_H-M   'P 1'
#
loop_
_entity.id
_entity.type
_entity.pdbx_description
1 polymer ?
#
loop_
_entity_poly.entity_id
_entity_poly.type
_entity_poly.pdbx_seq_one_letter_code
_entity_poly.pdbx_strand_id
1 'polypeptide(L)'
;MGKQGALYLALGLLLGVSVSLAAWLVSEIQRPTHFALGQTAMGEGVMTMATGQISGRGNADALYMYDQKLQKLAVILVNNNNLEVVAIRDMTWDWKIPSYSAGKQIPDPREMKKAAKDLGN
;
A
#
# COMPACT_ATOMS: atom_id res chain seq x y z
N MET A 1 33.98 43.05 24.05
CA MET A 1 33.70 42.22 22.86
C MET A 1 33.17 43.13 21.76
N GLY A 2 33.92 43.31 20.69
CA GLY A 2 33.67 44.34 19.67
C GLY A 2 32.40 44.07 18.86
N LYS A 3 31.69 45.15 18.49
CA LYS A 3 30.45 45.13 17.69
C LYS A 3 30.54 44.27 16.41
N GLN A 4 31.75 44.08 15.87
CA GLN A 4 32.00 43.22 14.71
C GLN A 4 31.83 41.73 15.02
N GLY A 5 32.23 41.25 16.21
CA GLY A 5 32.07 39.85 16.60
C GLY A 5 30.60 39.45 16.79
N ALA A 6 29.78 40.36 17.30
CA ALA A 6 28.33 40.15 17.41
C ALA A 6 27.65 40.11 16.03
N LEU A 7 28.15 40.87 15.06
CA LEU A 7 27.61 40.93 13.70
C LEU A 7 27.90 39.64 12.91
N TYR A 8 29.11 39.07 13.03
CA TYR A 8 29.42 37.78 12.41
C TYR A 8 28.65 36.61 13.03
N LEU A 9 28.44 36.64 14.34
CA LEU A 9 27.65 35.62 15.04
C LEU A 9 26.18 35.68 14.63
N ALA A 10 25.63 36.88 14.46
CA ALA A 10 24.28 37.08 13.93
C ALA A 10 24.15 36.61 12.46
N LEU A 11 25.13 36.91 11.61
CA LEU A 11 25.13 36.44 10.22
C LEU A 11 25.20 34.91 10.13
N GLY A 12 26.06 34.28 10.94
CA GLY A 12 26.20 32.83 10.99
C GLY A 12 24.93 32.12 11.43
N LEU A 13 24.24 32.67 12.45
CA LEU A 13 22.93 32.16 12.87
C LEU A 13 21.87 32.30 11.78
N LEU A 14 21.82 33.45 11.11
CA LEU A 14 20.82 33.70 10.05
C LEU A 14 21.02 32.76 8.85
N LEU A 15 22.28 32.53 8.45
CA LEU A 15 22.62 31.58 7.40
C LEU A 15 22.33 30.13 7.81
N GLY A 16 22.61 29.75 9.06
CA GLY A 16 22.27 28.41 9.56
C GLY A 16 20.77 28.13 9.56
N VAL A 17 19.96 29.12 9.94
CA VAL A 17 18.49 29.01 9.95
C VAL A 17 17.93 28.96 8.52
N SER A 18 18.47 29.75 7.58
CA SER A 18 17.97 29.73 6.20
C SER A 18 18.29 28.41 5.48
N VAL A 19 19.47 27.83 5.69
CA VAL A 19 19.86 26.56 5.06
C VAL A 19 19.08 25.39 5.66
N SER A 20 18.88 25.36 6.98
CA SER A 20 18.08 24.31 7.64
C SER A 20 16.60 24.36 7.25
N LEU A 21 16.04 25.57 7.11
CA LEU A 21 14.66 25.74 6.64
C LEU A 21 14.50 25.29 5.18
N ALA A 22 15.46 25.62 4.31
CA ALA A 22 15.44 25.16 2.92
C ALA A 22 15.54 23.63 2.82
N ALA A 23 16.42 23.01 3.63
CA ALA A 23 16.54 21.55 3.68
C ALA A 23 15.26 20.87 4.18
N TRP A 24 14.60 21.46 5.18
CA TRP A 24 13.33 20.97 5.70
C TRP A 24 12.20 21.06 4.65
N LEU A 25 12.10 22.19 3.94
CA LEU A 25 11.12 22.37 2.86
C LEU A 25 11.32 21.38 1.71
N VAL A 26 12.57 21.14 1.29
CA VAL A 26 12.86 20.14 0.26
C VAL A 26 12.50 18.73 0.74
N SER A 27 12.73 18.41 2.02
CA SER A 27 12.34 17.13 2.58
C SER A 27 10.83 16.93 2.62
N GLU A 28 10.05 17.98 2.92
CA GLU A 28 8.59 17.87 2.97
C GLU A 28 7.97 17.74 1.57
N ILE A 29 8.51 18.44 0.57
CA ILE A 29 8.07 18.33 -0.83
C ILE A 29 8.34 16.93 -1.39
N GLN A 30 9.42 16.27 -0.95
CA GLN A 30 9.79 14.94 -1.41
C GLN A 30 9.10 13.81 -0.65
N ARG A 31 8.27 14.08 0.35
CA ARG A 31 7.47 13.02 0.97
C ARG A 31 6.43 12.55 -0.03
N PRO A 32 6.49 11.29 -0.51
CA PRO A 32 5.43 10.77 -1.34
C PRO A 32 4.18 10.73 -0.50
N THR A 33 3.27 11.67 -0.75
CA THR A 33 1.95 11.68 -0.17
C THR A 33 1.16 10.56 -0.85
N HIS A 34 1.31 9.34 -0.33
CA HIS A 34 0.51 8.19 -0.74
C HIS A 34 -0.93 8.38 -0.23
N PHE A 35 -1.66 9.34 -0.80
CA PHE A 35 -3.10 9.41 -0.64
C PHE A 35 -3.72 8.36 -1.55
N ALA A 36 -4.11 7.22 -0.97
CA ALA A 36 -5.03 6.31 -1.62
C ALA A 36 -6.41 7.00 -1.68
N LEU A 37 -6.64 7.78 -2.74
CA LEU A 37 -7.95 8.35 -3.03
C LEU A 37 -8.83 7.23 -3.58
N GLY A 38 -9.55 6.55 -2.69
CA GLY A 38 -10.58 5.60 -3.08
C GLY A 38 -11.79 6.34 -3.63
N GLN A 39 -11.93 6.40 -4.95
CA GLN A 39 -13.14 6.93 -5.59
C GLN A 39 -14.16 5.79 -5.71
N THR A 40 -15.25 5.87 -4.96
CA THR A 40 -16.40 4.97 -5.15
C THR A 40 -17.26 5.56 -6.27
N ALA A 41 -17.22 4.96 -7.46
CA ALA A 41 -18.20 5.26 -8.49
C ALA A 41 -19.54 4.66 -8.04
N MET A 42 -20.53 5.51 -7.74
CA MET A 42 -21.87 5.07 -7.35
C MET A 42 -22.54 4.35 -8.52
N GLY A 43 -22.51 3.01 -8.46
CA GLY A 43 -23.21 2.07 -9.32
C GLY A 43 -23.39 0.75 -8.56
N GLU A 44 -24.27 -0.13 -9.01
CA GLU A 44 -24.72 -1.36 -8.33
C GLU A 44 -23.62 -2.43 -8.06
N GLY A 45 -22.35 -2.09 -8.30
CA GLY A 45 -21.17 -2.83 -7.88
C GLY A 45 -20.25 -1.92 -7.09
N VAL A 46 -20.07 -2.20 -5.80
CA VAL A 46 -19.11 -1.47 -4.96
C VAL A 46 -17.71 -1.89 -5.36
N MET A 47 -17.14 -1.22 -6.36
CA MET A 47 -15.75 -1.38 -6.73
C MET A 47 -14.88 -0.43 -5.90
N THR A 48 -13.78 -0.95 -5.38
CA THR A 48 -12.75 -0.16 -4.70
C THR A 48 -11.50 -0.18 -5.54
N MET A 49 -10.94 1.00 -5.82
CA MET A 49 -9.75 1.15 -6.65
C MET A 49 -8.65 1.82 -5.86
N ALA A 50 -7.41 1.38 -6.07
CA ALA A 50 -6.22 1.97 -5.46
C ALA A 50 -5.06 1.94 -6.45
N THR A 51 -4.21 2.96 -6.42
CA THR A 51 -3.00 3.04 -7.24
C THR A 51 -1.77 2.85 -6.36
N GLY A 52 -0.74 2.20 -6.88
CA GLY A 52 0.53 2.03 -6.20
C GLY A 52 1.64 1.67 -7.17
N GLN A 53 2.83 1.38 -6.65
CA GLN A 53 3.96 0.90 -7.46
C GLN A 53 4.28 -0.53 -7.05
N ILE A 54 4.56 -1.39 -8.04
CA ILE A 54 4.99 -2.77 -7.79
C ILE A 54 6.51 -2.85 -7.90
N SER A 55 7.15 -3.08 -6.75
CA SER A 55 8.58 -3.37 -6.67
C SER A 55 8.87 -4.76 -7.24
N GLY A 56 9.90 -4.88 -8.08
CA GLY A 56 10.33 -6.15 -8.69
C GLY A 56 10.12 -6.26 -10.21
N ARG A 57 9.37 -5.32 -10.82
CA ARG A 57 9.18 -5.24 -12.28
C ARG A 57 9.55 -3.85 -12.82
N GLY A 58 10.68 -3.31 -12.36
CA GLY A 58 11.23 -2.04 -12.84
C GLY A 58 10.48 -0.78 -12.38
N ASN A 59 9.87 -0.80 -11.18
CA ASN A 59 9.03 0.28 -10.66
C ASN A 59 7.89 0.62 -11.63
N ALA A 60 7.04 -0.37 -11.93
CA ALA A 60 5.86 -0.17 -12.74
C ALA A 60 4.71 0.37 -11.87
N ASP A 61 4.02 1.38 -12.40
CA ASP A 61 2.78 1.86 -11.80
C ASP A 61 1.70 0.78 -11.94
N ALA A 62 0.94 0.59 -10.87
CA ALA A 62 -0.07 -0.44 -10.75
C ALA A 62 -1.40 0.14 -10.27
N LEU A 63 -2.47 -0.37 -10.86
CA LEU A 63 -3.84 -0.14 -10.47
C LEU A 63 -4.41 -1.43 -9.88
N TYR A 64 -4.87 -1.35 -8.65
CA TYR A 64 -5.57 -2.41 -7.94
C TYR A 64 -7.06 -2.14 -8.02
N MET A 65 -7.83 -3.11 -8.52
CA MET A 65 -9.28 -3.04 -8.59
C MET A 65 -9.88 -4.19 -7.80
N TYR A 66 -10.68 -3.87 -6.79
CA TYR A 66 -11.40 -4.85 -6.00
C TYR A 66 -12.89 -4.75 -6.27
N ASP A 67 -13.48 -5.86 -6.72
CA ASP A 67 -14.93 -6.03 -6.84
C ASP A 67 -15.44 -6.72 -5.57
N GLN A 68 -16.22 -5.99 -4.77
CA GLN A 68 -16.79 -6.51 -3.52
C GLN A 68 -17.84 -7.61 -3.73
N LYS A 69 -18.58 -7.56 -4.85
CA LYS A 69 -19.65 -8.52 -5.16
C LYS A 69 -19.07 -9.86 -5.62
N LEU A 70 -18.04 -9.80 -6.46
CA LEU A 70 -17.35 -10.99 -6.97
C LEU A 70 -16.24 -11.47 -6.03
N GLN A 71 -15.86 -10.67 -5.03
CA GLN A 71 -14.73 -10.90 -4.15
C GLN A 71 -13.43 -11.15 -4.93
N LYS A 72 -13.22 -10.40 -6.02
CA LYS A 72 -12.03 -10.53 -6.88
C LYS A 72 -11.18 -9.28 -6.83
N LEU A 73 -9.87 -9.46 -6.69
CA LEU A 73 -8.87 -8.41 -6.80
C LEU A 73 -8.11 -8.55 -8.11
N ALA A 74 -8.19 -7.56 -8.98
CA ALA A 74 -7.41 -7.46 -10.20
C ALA A 74 -6.22 -6.51 -10.01
N VAL A 75 -5.06 -6.89 -10.53
CA VAL A 75 -3.84 -6.08 -10.57
C VAL A 75 -3.53 -5.76 -12.02
N ILE A 76 -3.53 -4.46 -12.33
CA ILE A 76 -3.33 -3.93 -13.67
C ILE A 76 -2.05 -3.11 -13.66
N LEU A 77 -1.09 -3.40 -14.54
CA LEU A 77 0.07 -2.56 -14.74
C LEU A 77 -0.24 -1.47 -15.76
N VAL A 78 0.23 -0.27 -15.47
CA VAL A 78 0.14 0.90 -16.35
C VAL A 78 1.52 1.09 -16.98
N ASN A 79 1.61 0.98 -18.30
CA ASN A 79 2.91 1.00 -18.98
C ASN A 79 2.85 1.85 -20.25
N ASN A 80 3.40 3.07 -20.19
CA ASN A 80 3.60 4.10 -21.23
C ASN A 80 2.49 4.41 -22.25
N ASN A 81 1.42 3.61 -22.36
CA ASN A 81 0.19 3.77 -23.15
C ASN A 81 -0.75 2.54 -23.07
N ASN A 82 -0.33 1.44 -22.43
CA ASN A 82 -1.11 0.22 -22.31
C ASN A 82 -1.49 -0.08 -20.85
N LEU A 83 -2.66 -0.68 -20.67
CA LEU A 83 -3.11 -1.29 -19.42
C LEU A 83 -3.03 -2.81 -19.57
N GLU A 84 -2.21 -3.46 -18.75
CA GLU A 84 -2.03 -4.91 -18.78
C GLU A 84 -2.58 -5.53 -17.49
N VAL A 85 -3.58 -6.41 -17.59
CA VAL A 85 -4.03 -7.20 -16.44
C VAL A 85 -3.01 -8.29 -16.18
N VAL A 86 -2.30 -8.20 -15.06
CA VAL A 86 -1.21 -9.14 -14.73
C VAL A 86 -1.68 -10.26 -13.82
N ALA A 87 -2.62 -9.98 -12.93
CA ALA A 87 -3.15 -10.99 -12.02
C ALA A 87 -4.60 -10.70 -11.66
N ILE A 88 -5.36 -11.78 -11.47
CA ILE A 88 -6.68 -11.75 -10.83
C ILE A 88 -6.62 -12.77 -9.69
N ARG A 89 -6.87 -12.32 -8.46
CA ARG A 89 -6.89 -13.15 -7.27
C ARG A 89 -8.31 -13.23 -6.71
N ASP A 90 -8.69 -14.42 -6.29
CA ASP A 90 -9.91 -14.66 -5.53
C ASP A 90 -9.67 -14.34 -4.05
N MET A 91 -10.47 -13.42 -3.50
CA MET A 91 -10.38 -12.94 -2.12
C MET A 91 -11.43 -13.58 -1.20
N THR A 92 -12.23 -14.54 -1.69
CA THR A 92 -13.36 -15.15 -0.97
C THR A 92 -12.97 -15.70 0.41
N TRP A 93 -11.74 -16.22 0.53
CA TRP A 93 -11.23 -16.83 1.76
C TRP A 93 -10.27 -15.94 2.53
N ASP A 94 -9.73 -14.91 1.89
CA ASP A 94 -8.71 -14.05 2.50
C ASP A 94 -9.30 -13.19 3.64
N TRP A 95 -10.60 -12.88 3.59
CA TRP A 95 -11.24 -11.94 4.52
C TRP A 95 -12.16 -12.64 5.53
N LYS A 96 -12.22 -13.97 5.51
CA LYS A 96 -12.98 -14.73 6.50
C LYS A 96 -12.17 -14.78 7.79
N ILE A 97 -12.66 -14.08 8.83
CA ILE A 97 -12.17 -14.28 10.19
C ILE A 97 -12.44 -15.74 10.53
N PRO A 98 -11.42 -16.56 10.82
CA PRO A 98 -11.65 -17.93 11.21
C PRO A 98 -12.39 -17.91 12.57
N SER A 99 -13.69 -18.20 12.54
CA SER A 99 -14.50 -18.32 13.75
C SER A 99 -14.14 -19.64 14.41
N TYR A 100 -13.37 -19.55 15.49
CA TYR A 100 -12.99 -20.69 16.29
C TYR A 100 -13.99 -20.85 17.43
N SER A 101 -14.78 -21.93 17.42
CA SER A 101 -15.70 -22.22 18.53
C SER A 101 -14.89 -22.48 19.80
N ALA A 102 -15.33 -21.90 20.92
CA ALA A 102 -14.76 -22.16 22.23
C ALA A 102 -14.97 -23.64 22.62
N GLY A 103 -13.99 -24.49 22.32
CA GLY A 103 -13.97 -25.90 22.73
C GLY A 103 -13.35 -26.83 21.68
N LYS A 104 -12.12 -27.28 21.97
CA LYS A 104 -11.35 -28.34 21.28
C LYS A 104 -11.08 -28.13 19.79
N GLN A 105 -9.95 -27.48 19.52
CA GLN A 105 -9.37 -27.31 18.19
C GLN A 105 -8.09 -28.12 18.02
N ILE A 106 -8.17 -29.43 18.17
CA ILE A 106 -7.16 -30.30 17.56
C ILE A 106 -7.92 -31.01 16.46
N PRO A 107 -7.70 -30.65 15.18
CA PRO A 107 -8.20 -31.45 14.08
C PRO A 107 -7.76 -32.88 14.34
N ASP A 108 -8.70 -33.83 14.41
CA ASP A 108 -8.31 -35.23 14.54
C ASP A 108 -7.41 -35.53 13.32
N PRO A 109 -6.19 -36.09 13.49
CA PRO A 109 -5.31 -36.42 12.37
C PRO A 109 -6.00 -37.23 11.26
N ARG A 110 -7.07 -37.97 11.60
CA ARG A 110 -7.91 -38.69 10.62
C ARG A 110 -8.69 -37.75 9.70
N GLU A 111 -9.20 -36.63 10.21
CA GLU A 111 -9.93 -35.62 9.44
C GLU A 111 -8.99 -34.82 8.53
N MET A 112 -7.78 -34.49 9.02
CA MET A 112 -6.75 -33.86 8.19
C MET A 112 -6.30 -34.77 7.04
N LYS A 113 -6.14 -36.07 7.31
CA LYS A 113 -5.77 -37.06 6.29
C LYS A 113 -6.87 -37.26 5.25
N LYS A 114 -8.14 -37.16 5.65
CA LYS A 114 -9.28 -37.23 4.73
C LYS A 114 -9.32 -36.00 3.81
N ALA A 115 -9.20 -34.79 4.37
CA ALA A 115 -9.16 -33.56 3.59
C ALA A 115 -7.97 -33.52 2.60
N ALA A 116 -6.79 -33.98 3.03
CA ALA A 116 -5.62 -34.08 2.16
C ALA A 116 -5.81 -35.07 1.00
N LYS A 117 -6.59 -36.14 1.22
CA LYS A 117 -6.93 -37.11 0.17
C LYS A 117 -7.95 -36.55 -0.83
N ASP A 118 -8.91 -35.77 -0.34
CA ASP A 118 -9.95 -35.16 -1.17
C ASP A 118 -9.43 -33.98 -2.01
N LEU A 119 -8.33 -33.33 -1.59
CA LEU A 119 -7.61 -32.28 -2.34
C LEU A 119 -6.62 -32.82 -3.38
N GLY A 120 -6.39 -34.14 -3.40
CA GLY A 120 -5.46 -34.81 -4.31
C GLY A 120 -6.10 -35.44 -5.55
N ASN A 121 -7.40 -35.23 -5.77
CA ASN A 121 -8.16 -35.61 -6.98
C ASN A 121 -8.65 -34.36 -7.71
#